data_AF-G0QHS7-F1
#
_entry.id   AF-G0QHS7-F1
#
_cell.length_a   1.000
_cell.length_b   1.000
_cell.length_c   1.000
_cell.angle_alpha   90.00
_cell.angle_beta   90.00
_cell.angle_gamma   90.00
#
_symmetry.space_group_name_H-M   'P 1'
#
loop_
_entity.id
_entity.type
_entity.pdbx_description
1 polymer ?
#
loop_
_entity_poly.entity_id
_entity_poly.type
_entity_poly.pdbx_seq_one_letter_code
_entity_poly.pdbx_strand_id
1 'polypeptide(L)'
;MFAISPILVLGTSFLMLGETPSILGVIGVMLVASGAYVLKSGAEGDMLEPLRRLWEERGVQIILVVILIYSVTANLDKIGVNMSSPILWPLTVYTLSSLFMLPIMAMNSGDWRNKIMADWKPLVFLGASGGAAVILQMTAIKLTLVSYVVSIKRLSIPLTVLLSYLYLGETDEFWYRIAGSVLMAAGALLIYL
;
A
#
# COMPACT_ATOMS: atom_id res chain seq x y z
N MET A 1 -2.22 4.95 9.68
CA MET A 1 -2.44 6.04 8.70
C MET A 1 -2.72 5.53 7.31
N PHE A 2 -1.86 4.69 6.71
CA PHE A 2 -2.23 3.99 5.48
C PHE A 2 -3.42 3.03 5.62
N ALA A 3 -3.84 2.71 6.85
CA ALA A 3 -5.03 1.91 7.16
C ALA A 3 -6.33 2.46 6.54
N ILE A 4 -6.45 3.78 6.33
CA ILE A 4 -7.65 4.42 5.75
C ILE A 4 -7.68 4.30 4.21
N SER A 5 -6.52 4.03 3.59
CA SER A 5 -6.41 3.99 2.12
C SER A 5 -7.41 3.05 1.42
N PRO A 6 -7.72 1.83 1.92
CA PRO A 6 -8.67 0.95 1.26
C PRO A 6 -10.10 1.51 1.29
N ILE A 7 -10.48 2.22 2.36
CA ILE A 7 -11.80 2.85 2.50
C ILE A 7 -11.94 3.99 1.49
N LEU A 8 -10.92 4.84 1.36
CA LEU A 8 -10.93 5.93 0.38
C LEU A 8 -10.95 5.39 -1.05
N VAL A 9 -10.15 4.36 -1.34
CA VAL A 9 -10.16 3.69 -2.64
C VAL A 9 -11.52 3.07 -2.95
N LEU A 10 -12.21 2.49 -1.96
CA LEU A 10 -13.56 1.94 -2.15
C LEU A 10 -14.54 3.03 -2.60
N GLY A 11 -14.52 4.19 -1.95
CA GLY A 11 -15.36 5.34 -2.33
C GLY A 11 -15.00 5.91 -3.71
N THR A 12 -13.72 6.15 -3.98
CA THR A 12 -13.28 6.69 -5.27
C THR A 12 -13.49 5.72 -6.42
N SER A 13 -13.38 4.41 -6.17
CA SER A 13 -13.60 3.39 -7.19
C SER A 13 -15.07 3.26 -7.58
N PHE A 14 -15.98 3.35 -6.61
CA PHE A 14 -17.41 3.47 -6.90
C PHE A 14 -17.71 4.69 -7.78
N LEU A 15 -17.11 5.85 -7.48
CA LEU A 15 -17.35 7.09 -8.23
C LEU A 15 -16.70 7.12 -9.64
N MET A 16 -15.46 6.65 -9.78
CA MET A 16 -14.69 6.75 -11.03
C MET A 16 -14.92 5.56 -11.98
N LEU A 17 -15.08 4.36 -11.43
CA LEU A 17 -15.16 3.12 -12.20
C LEU A 17 -16.54 2.46 -12.16
N GLY A 18 -17.45 2.94 -11.31
CA GLY A 18 -18.74 2.29 -11.08
C GLY A 18 -18.62 0.94 -10.37
N GLU A 19 -17.49 0.69 -9.68
CA GLU A 19 -17.27 -0.57 -8.97
C GLU A 19 -18.22 -0.69 -7.79
N THR A 20 -19.07 -1.73 -7.81
CA THR A 20 -20.01 -2.04 -6.74
C THR A 20 -19.54 -3.28 -5.99
N PRO A 21 -18.71 -3.13 -4.94
CA PRO A 21 -18.30 -4.27 -4.11
C PRO A 21 -19.52 -4.91 -3.43
N SER A 22 -19.42 -6.21 -3.17
CA SER A 22 -20.44 -6.93 -2.40
C SER A 22 -20.50 -6.39 -0.97
N ILE A 23 -21.63 -6.61 -0.28
CA ILE A 23 -21.77 -6.22 1.14
C ILE A 23 -20.66 -6.86 1.99
N LEU A 24 -20.34 -8.14 1.73
CA LEU A 24 -19.24 -8.85 2.37
C LEU A 24 -17.89 -8.20 2.07
N GLY A 25 -17.66 -7.79 0.83
CA GLY A 25 -16.45 -7.05 0.44
C GLY A 25 -16.30 -5.71 1.14
N VAL A 26 -17.38 -4.93 1.29
CA VAL A 26 -17.37 -3.68 2.06
C VAL A 26 -17.01 -3.95 3.52
N ILE A 27 -17.66 -4.93 4.15
CA ILE A 27 -17.39 -5.31 5.54
C ILE A 27 -15.93 -5.78 5.69
N GLY A 28 -15.44 -6.58 4.75
CA GLY A 28 -14.06 -7.07 4.74
C GLY A 28 -13.04 -5.94 4.62
N VAL A 29 -13.27 -4.96 3.74
CA VAL A 29 -12.42 -3.76 3.60
C VAL A 29 -12.39 -2.95 4.89
N MET A 30 -13.56 -2.76 5.53
CA MET A 30 -13.66 -2.08 6.82
C MET A 30 -12.90 -2.82 7.92
N LEU A 31 -13.01 -4.15 7.99
CA LEU A 31 -12.26 -4.97 8.95
C LEU A 31 -10.75 -4.90 8.74
N VAL A 32 -10.27 -4.91 7.49
CA VAL A 32 -8.85 -4.73 7.18
C VAL A 32 -8.37 -3.36 7.66
N ALA A 33 -9.14 -2.30 7.43
CA ALA A 33 -8.81 -0.96 7.88
C ALA A 33 -8.81 -0.84 9.41
N SER A 34 -9.80 -1.42 10.09
CA SER A 34 -9.90 -1.45 11.55
C SER A 34 -8.78 -2.29 12.18
N GLY A 35 -8.45 -3.46 11.63
CA GLY A 35 -7.34 -4.28 12.12
C GLY A 35 -5.99 -3.56 11.99
N ALA A 36 -5.78 -2.85 10.88
CA ALA A 36 -4.60 -2.01 10.69
C ALA A 36 -4.57 -0.78 11.63
N TYR A 37 -5.74 -0.31 12.09
CA TYR A 37 -5.86 0.72 13.11
C TYR A 37 -5.45 0.21 14.49
N VAL A 38 -6.03 -0.91 14.92
CA VAL A 38 -5.73 -1.58 16.21
C VAL A 38 -4.24 -1.91 16.31
N LEU A 39 -3.66 -2.41 15.23
CA LEU A 39 -2.23 -2.72 15.18
C LEU A 39 -1.34 -1.49 15.36
N LYS A 40 -1.83 -0.29 15.01
CA LYS A 40 -1.08 0.97 15.14
C LYS A 40 -1.33 1.69 16.48
N SER A 41 -2.49 1.52 17.11
CA SER A 41 -2.80 2.18 18.38
C SER A 41 -2.01 1.61 19.57
N GLY A 42 -1.47 0.39 19.44
CA GLY A 42 -0.68 -0.24 20.50
C GLY A 42 -1.49 -0.56 21.77
N ALA A 43 -0.80 -1.04 22.81
CA ALA A 43 -1.39 -1.44 24.08
C ALA A 43 -1.55 -0.25 25.06
N GLU A 44 -0.65 0.73 24.98
CA GLU A 44 -0.58 1.88 25.89
C GLU A 44 -1.04 3.22 25.27
N GLY A 45 -1.36 3.24 23.97
CA GLY A 45 -1.80 4.43 23.26
C GLY A 45 -3.28 4.75 23.48
N ASP A 46 -3.62 6.03 23.60
CA ASP A 46 -5.02 6.47 23.62
C ASP A 46 -5.65 6.09 22.26
N MET A 47 -6.79 5.40 22.30
CA MET A 47 -7.46 4.91 21.10
C MET A 47 -7.91 6.06 20.18
N LEU A 48 -7.93 7.31 20.66
CA LEU A 48 -8.16 8.52 19.87
C LEU A 48 -6.88 9.23 19.43
N GLU A 49 -5.71 8.84 19.94
CA GLU A 49 -4.42 9.45 19.62
C GLU A 49 -4.10 9.43 18.12
N PRO A 50 -4.34 8.35 17.35
CA PRO A 50 -4.09 8.35 15.91
C PRO A 50 -4.97 9.34 15.15
N LEU A 51 -6.17 9.64 15.66
CA LEU A 51 -7.10 10.61 15.10
C LEU A 51 -6.70 12.04 15.49
N ARG A 52 -6.30 12.25 16.75
CA ARG A 52 -5.84 13.54 17.24
C ARG A 52 -4.58 14.02 16.51
N ARG A 53 -3.65 13.10 16.26
CA ARG A 53 -2.44 13.34 15.46
C ARG A 53 -2.74 13.76 14.01
N LEU A 54 -3.94 13.52 13.47
CA LEU A 54 -4.34 14.05 12.16
C LEU A 54 -4.34 15.58 12.14
N TRP A 55 -4.65 16.21 13.26
CA TRP A 55 -4.72 17.67 13.37
C TRP A 55 -3.45 18.30 13.94
N GLU A 56 -2.70 17.54 14.76
CA GLU A 56 -1.54 18.07 15.48
C GLU A 56 -0.21 17.87 14.73
N GLU A 57 -0.06 16.78 13.98
CA GLU A 57 1.21 16.45 13.31
C GLU A 57 1.19 16.80 11.81
N ARG A 58 2.04 17.74 11.39
CA ARG A 58 2.20 18.10 9.97
C ARG A 58 2.54 16.91 9.08
N GLY A 59 3.37 15.98 9.57
CA GLY A 59 3.74 14.77 8.82
C GLY A 59 2.53 13.90 8.48
N VAL A 60 1.56 13.82 9.40
CA VAL A 60 0.33 13.06 9.24
C VAL A 60 -0.60 13.71 8.24
N GLN A 61 -0.72 15.03 8.27
CA GLN A 61 -1.50 15.81 7.31
C GLN A 61 -0.99 15.60 5.88
N ILE A 62 0.33 15.58 5.69
CA ILE A 62 0.94 15.27 4.38
C ILE A 62 0.57 13.85 3.95
N ILE A 63 0.60 12.87 4.86
CA ILE A 63 0.19 11.49 4.54
C ILE A 63 -1.28 11.41 4.12
N LEU A 64 -2.19 12.20 4.71
CA LEU A 64 -3.58 12.26 4.27
C LEU A 64 -3.71 12.72 2.83
N VAL A 65 -3.00 13.79 2.47
CA VAL A 65 -2.97 14.30 1.08
C VAL A 65 -2.43 13.23 0.13
N VAL A 66 -1.34 12.55 0.51
CA VAL A 66 -0.78 11.44 -0.28
C VAL A 66 -1.79 10.31 -0.48
N ILE A 67 -2.55 9.93 0.56
CA ILE A 67 -3.55 8.87 0.46
C ILE A 67 -4.73 9.30 -0.42
N LEU A 68 -5.15 10.58 -0.37
CA LEU A 68 -6.18 11.10 -1.25
C LEU A 68 -5.74 11.06 -2.72
N ILE A 69 -4.53 11.53 -3.03
CA ILE A 69 -3.96 11.44 -4.37
C ILE A 69 -3.90 9.97 -4.81
N TYR A 70 -3.39 9.09 -3.94
CA TYR A 70 -3.30 7.66 -4.21
C TYR A 70 -4.67 7.02 -4.49
N SER A 71 -5.73 7.44 -3.78
CA SER A 71 -7.07 6.91 -3.99
C SER A 71 -7.63 7.22 -5.39
N VAL A 72 -7.17 8.30 -6.01
CA VAL A 72 -7.52 8.64 -7.40
C VAL A 72 -6.58 7.90 -8.36
N THR A 73 -5.27 7.93 -8.13
CA THR A 73 -4.29 7.31 -9.04
C THR A 73 -4.44 5.79 -9.11
N ALA A 74 -4.84 5.12 -8.03
CA ALA A 74 -5.11 3.69 -8.04
C ALA A 74 -6.24 3.30 -9.00
N ASN A 75 -7.24 4.18 -9.18
CA ASN A 75 -8.30 3.98 -10.17
C ASN A 75 -7.79 4.29 -11.59
N LEU A 76 -6.96 5.33 -11.75
CA LEU A 76 -6.30 5.61 -13.03
C LEU A 76 -5.42 4.45 -13.48
N ASP A 77 -4.73 3.77 -12.56
CA ASP A 77 -3.97 2.56 -12.86
C ASP A 77 -4.86 1.48 -13.46
N LYS A 78 -6.06 1.26 -12.91
CA LYS A 78 -6.99 0.28 -13.46
C LYS A 78 -7.48 0.67 -14.86
N ILE A 79 -7.81 1.95 -15.08
CA ILE A 79 -8.18 2.47 -16.41
C ILE A 79 -7.04 2.24 -17.39
N GLY A 80 -5.82 2.65 -17.03
CA GLY A 80 -4.63 2.52 -17.87
C GLY A 80 -4.30 1.07 -18.22
N VAL A 81 -4.38 0.16 -17.24
CA VAL A 81 -4.16 -1.28 -17.44
C VAL A 81 -5.24 -1.90 -18.33
N ASN A 82 -6.50 -1.46 -18.21
CA ASN A 82 -7.59 -1.95 -19.05
C ASN A 82 -7.49 -1.46 -20.50
N MET A 83 -7.01 -0.23 -20.72
CA MET A 83 -6.81 0.33 -22.06
C MET A 83 -5.54 -0.19 -22.76
N SER A 84 -4.55 -0.64 -22.00
CA SER A 84 -3.26 -1.10 -22.52
C SER A 84 -2.97 -2.55 -22.12
N SER A 85 -2.07 -2.77 -21.15
CA SER A 85 -1.83 -4.08 -20.56
C SER A 85 -1.22 -3.95 -19.16
N PRO A 86 -1.30 -5.01 -18.33
CA PRO A 86 -0.68 -5.04 -16.99
C PRO A 86 0.85 -4.88 -16.99
N ILE A 87 1.51 -4.99 -18.15
CA ILE A 87 2.96 -4.85 -18.30
C ILE A 87 3.29 -3.47 -18.89
N LEU A 88 2.60 -3.06 -19.96
CA LEU A 88 2.90 -1.83 -20.67
C LEU A 88 2.58 -0.59 -19.83
N TRP A 89 1.45 -0.59 -19.10
CA TRP A 89 1.08 0.54 -18.25
C TRP A 89 2.16 0.87 -17.20
N PRO A 90 2.55 -0.06 -16.30
CA PRO A 90 3.59 0.24 -15.33
C PRO A 90 4.94 0.50 -15.99
N LEU A 91 5.28 -0.19 -17.09
CA LEU A 91 6.53 0.08 -17.81
C LEU A 91 6.62 1.54 -18.25
N THR A 92 5.56 2.08 -18.86
CA THR A 92 5.52 3.48 -19.29
C THR A 92 5.59 4.44 -18.10
N VAL A 93 4.78 4.23 -17.06
CA VAL A 93 4.72 5.11 -15.89
C VAL A 93 6.06 5.16 -15.15
N TYR A 94 6.68 4.01 -14.88
CA TYR A 94 7.97 3.95 -14.19
C TYR A 94 9.14 4.42 -15.06
N THR A 95 9.10 4.19 -16.38
CA THR A 95 10.13 4.72 -17.29
C THR A 95 10.08 6.24 -17.33
N LEU A 96 8.89 6.84 -17.47
CA LEU A 96 8.74 8.29 -17.44
C LEU A 96 9.16 8.86 -16.08
N SER A 97 8.74 8.23 -14.97
CA SER A 97 9.13 8.66 -13.62
C SER A 97 10.65 8.64 -13.43
N SER A 98 11.32 7.60 -13.93
CA SER A 98 12.78 7.50 -13.93
C SER A 98 13.40 8.63 -14.77
N LEU A 99 12.90 8.86 -15.98
CA LEU A 99 13.40 9.91 -16.87
C LEU A 99 13.28 11.31 -16.25
N PHE A 100 12.19 11.61 -15.54
CA PHE A 100 12.01 12.88 -14.83
C PHE A 100 12.87 13.01 -13.57
N MET A 101 13.15 11.89 -12.89
CA MET A 101 13.97 11.89 -11.67
C MET A 101 15.47 11.90 -11.96
N LEU A 102 15.91 11.40 -13.12
CA LEU A 102 17.33 11.34 -13.49
C LEU A 102 18.03 12.72 -13.48
N PRO A 103 17.48 13.80 -14.07
CA PRO A 103 18.08 15.13 -13.99
C PRO A 103 18.19 15.64 -12.56
N ILE A 104 17.14 15.42 -11.74
CA ILE A 104 17.09 15.86 -10.34
C ILE A 104 18.17 15.13 -9.53
N MET A 105 18.34 13.82 -9.75
CA MET A 105 19.40 13.03 -9.14
C MET A 105 20.78 13.53 -9.58
N ALA A 106 20.98 13.76 -10.87
CA ALA A 106 22.27 14.20 -11.42
C ALA A 106 22.69 15.58 -10.91
N MET A 107 21.74 16.50 -10.68
CA MET A 107 22.01 17.84 -10.15
C MET A 107 22.33 17.83 -8.65
N ASN A 108 21.70 16.94 -7.88
CA ASN A 108 21.84 16.92 -6.41
C ASN A 108 22.89 15.93 -5.89
N SER A 109 23.47 15.09 -6.75
CA SER A 109 24.44 14.07 -6.35
C SER A 109 25.71 14.14 -7.21
N GLY A 110 26.78 14.75 -6.70
CA GLY A 110 28.04 14.96 -7.42
C GLY A 110 28.77 13.69 -7.92
N ASP A 111 28.43 12.51 -7.38
CA ASP A 111 29.06 11.20 -7.68
C ASP A 111 28.05 10.08 -8.03
N TRP A 112 26.90 10.43 -8.59
CA TRP A 112 25.82 9.47 -8.84
C TRP A 112 26.25 8.25 -9.67
N ARG A 113 27.14 8.42 -10.66
CA ARG A 113 27.63 7.32 -11.52
C ARG A 113 28.44 6.29 -10.75
N ASN A 114 29.38 6.76 -9.93
CA ASN A 114 30.26 5.89 -9.13
C ASN A 114 29.45 5.12 -8.10
N LYS A 115 28.43 5.75 -7.49
CA LYS A 115 27.51 5.07 -6.56
C LYS A 115 26.68 3.98 -7.23
N ILE A 116 26.12 4.26 -8.42
CA ILE A 116 25.37 3.25 -9.17
C ILE A 116 26.27 2.07 -9.58
N MET A 117 27.51 2.35 -10.02
CA MET A 117 28.46 1.30 -10.41
C MET A 117 28.96 0.50 -9.20
N ALA A 118 29.10 1.11 -8.02
CA ALA A 118 29.46 0.40 -6.81
C ALA A 118 28.35 -0.56 -6.34
N ASP A 119 27.10 -0.09 -6.39
CA ASP A 119 25.93 -0.82 -5.85
C ASP A 119 25.05 -1.46 -6.93
N TRP A 120 25.58 -1.72 -8.13
CA TRP A 120 24.78 -2.16 -9.27
C TRP A 120 24.03 -3.48 -9.02
N LYS A 121 24.62 -4.42 -8.25
CA LYS A 121 23.98 -5.71 -7.94
C LYS A 121 22.75 -5.52 -7.03
N PRO A 122 22.85 -4.86 -5.86
CA PRO A 122 21.67 -4.48 -5.07
C PRO A 122 20.62 -3.72 -5.87
N LEU A 123 21.04 -2.76 -6.71
CA LEU A 123 20.12 -1.96 -7.52
C LEU A 123 19.34 -2.79 -8.55
N VAL A 124 20.02 -3.71 -9.24
CA VAL A 124 19.36 -4.62 -10.19
C VAL A 124 18.40 -5.56 -9.45
N PHE A 125 18.79 -6.10 -8.29
CA PHE A 125 17.93 -6.96 -7.50
C PHE A 125 16.68 -6.22 -6.99
N LEU A 126 16.85 -4.99 -6.50
CA LEU A 126 15.75 -4.11 -6.06
C LEU A 126 14.82 -3.79 -7.23
N GLY A 127 15.38 -3.45 -8.40
CA GLY A 127 14.62 -3.14 -9.61
C GLY A 127 13.85 -4.35 -10.15
N ALA A 128 14.48 -5.53 -10.20
CA ALA A 128 13.86 -6.76 -10.66
C ALA A 128 12.73 -7.22 -9.73
N SER A 129 12.98 -7.26 -8.42
CA SER A 129 11.97 -7.64 -7.42
C SER A 129 10.81 -6.64 -7.35
N GLY A 130 11.11 -5.33 -7.38
CA GLY A 130 10.11 -4.28 -7.42
C GLY A 130 9.29 -4.31 -8.71
N GLY A 131 9.93 -4.49 -9.87
CA GLY A 131 9.25 -4.62 -11.16
C GLY A 131 8.33 -5.83 -11.22
N ALA A 132 8.79 -6.99 -10.75
CA ALA A 132 7.96 -8.18 -10.63
C ALA A 132 6.75 -7.95 -9.72
N ALA A 133 6.95 -7.32 -8.55
CA ALA A 133 5.88 -6.99 -7.62
C ALA A 133 4.84 -6.04 -8.24
N VAL A 134 5.27 -5.04 -9.01
CA VAL A 134 4.37 -4.11 -9.71
C VAL A 134 3.59 -4.80 -10.81
N ILE A 135 4.21 -5.65 -11.62
CA ILE A 135 3.51 -6.41 -12.67
C ILE A 135 2.45 -7.33 -12.06
N LEU A 136 2.79 -8.04 -10.98
CA LEU A 136 1.84 -8.86 -10.24
C LEU A 136 0.68 -8.02 -9.69
N GLN A 137 0.98 -6.85 -9.13
CA GLN A 137 -0.04 -5.93 -8.64
C GLN A 137 -0.97 -5.45 -9.77
N MET A 138 -0.43 -5.02 -10.91
CA MET A 138 -1.24 -4.54 -12.04
C MET A 138 -2.07 -5.67 -12.65
N THR A 139 -1.55 -6.90 -12.65
CA THR A 139 -2.30 -8.09 -13.05
C THR A 139 -3.47 -8.32 -12.10
N ALA A 140 -3.26 -8.22 -10.79
CA ALA A 140 -4.34 -8.34 -9.81
C ALA A 140 -5.42 -7.25 -9.99
N ILE A 141 -5.02 -5.99 -10.21
CA ILE A 141 -5.96 -4.87 -10.44
C ILE A 141 -6.82 -5.08 -11.69
N LYS A 142 -6.29 -5.77 -12.71
CA LYS A 142 -7.06 -6.14 -13.90
C LYS A 142 -8.11 -7.21 -13.62
N LEU A 143 -7.82 -8.15 -12.71
CA LEU A 143 -8.66 -9.32 -12.46
C LEU A 143 -9.79 -9.07 -11.44
N THR A 144 -9.64 -8.10 -10.55
CA THR A 144 -10.62 -7.82 -9.49
C THR A 144 -10.73 -6.33 -9.17
N LEU A 145 -11.60 -5.97 -8.21
CA LEU A 145 -11.84 -4.59 -7.78
C LEU A 145 -10.58 -3.93 -7.20
N VAL A 146 -10.39 -2.64 -7.45
CA VAL A 146 -9.20 -1.91 -6.98
C VAL A 146 -9.14 -1.93 -5.44
N SER A 147 -10.30 -1.73 -4.81
CA SER A 147 -10.47 -1.75 -3.35
C SER A 147 -10.09 -3.10 -2.74
N TYR A 148 -10.35 -4.21 -3.44
CA TYR A 148 -10.01 -5.55 -2.98
C TYR A 148 -8.51 -5.81 -3.06
N VAL A 149 -7.87 -5.45 -4.17
CA VAL A 149 -6.41 -5.61 -4.31
C VAL A 149 -5.66 -4.78 -3.27
N VAL A 150 -6.08 -3.52 -3.05
CA VAL A 150 -5.46 -2.66 -2.04
C VAL A 150 -5.63 -3.23 -0.64
N SER A 151 -6.80 -3.80 -0.32
CA SER A 151 -7.06 -4.43 0.97
C SER A 151 -6.23 -5.69 1.18
N ILE A 152 -6.19 -6.59 0.19
CA ILE A 152 -5.39 -7.81 0.23
C ILE A 152 -3.89 -7.48 0.36
N LYS A 153 -3.41 -6.45 -0.35
CA LYS A 153 -2.02 -5.99 -0.22
C LYS A 153 -1.66 -5.58 1.21
N ARG A 154 -2.62 -5.10 2.02
CA ARG A 154 -2.38 -4.78 3.44
C ARG A 154 -2.12 -6.00 4.31
N LEU A 155 -2.42 -7.21 3.86
CA LEU A 155 -2.06 -8.45 4.56
C LEU A 155 -0.55 -8.65 4.70
N SER A 156 0.28 -7.89 3.97
CA SER A 156 1.71 -7.86 4.24
C SER A 156 2.02 -7.44 5.69
N ILE A 157 1.17 -6.64 6.33
CA ILE A 157 1.35 -6.17 7.71
C ILE A 157 1.28 -7.35 8.71
N PRO A 158 0.21 -8.18 8.71
CA PRO A 158 0.16 -9.43 9.48
C PRO A 158 1.37 -10.33 9.27
N LEU A 159 1.81 -10.51 8.02
CA LEU A 159 2.97 -11.34 7.69
C LEU A 159 4.26 -10.75 8.29
N THR A 160 4.43 -9.44 8.23
CA THR A 160 5.57 -8.76 8.87
C THR A 160 5.54 -8.95 10.38
N VAL A 161 4.39 -8.80 11.05
CA VAL A 161 4.29 -9.04 12.51
C VAL A 161 4.72 -10.45 12.88
N LEU A 162 4.24 -11.46 12.13
CA LEU A 162 4.57 -12.85 12.38
C LEU A 162 6.05 -13.16 12.13
N LEU A 163 6.62 -12.62 11.06
CA LEU A 163 8.05 -12.78 10.76
C LEU A 163 8.95 -12.04 11.76
N SER A 164 8.57 -10.83 12.19
CA SER A 164 9.29 -10.09 13.23
C SER A 164 9.33 -10.87 14.54
N TYR A 165 8.23 -11.50 14.93
CA TYR A 165 8.22 -12.36 16.12
C TYR A 165 9.14 -13.60 15.95
N LEU A 166 9.03 -14.32 14.83
CA LEU A 166 9.78 -15.57 14.62
C LEU A 166 11.28 -15.37 14.40
N TYR A 167 11.68 -14.35 13.64
CA TYR A 167 13.08 -14.14 13.24
C TYR A 167 13.81 -13.08 14.06
N LEU A 168 13.13 -12.02 14.50
CA LEU A 168 13.75 -10.92 15.25
C LEU A 168 13.50 -11.04 16.76
N GLY A 169 12.59 -11.92 17.20
CA GLY A 169 12.26 -12.11 18.61
C GLY A 169 11.57 -10.91 19.24
N GLU A 170 10.98 -10.02 18.44
CA GLU A 170 10.25 -8.86 18.94
C GLU A 170 8.95 -9.32 19.63
N THR A 171 8.85 -9.13 20.95
CA THR A 171 7.69 -9.55 21.77
C THR A 171 6.84 -8.37 22.27
N ASP A 172 7.26 -7.14 22.00
CA ASP A 172 6.55 -5.95 22.44
C ASP A 172 5.15 -5.87 21.80
N GLU A 173 4.13 -5.65 22.64
CA GLU A 173 2.72 -5.54 22.27
C GLU A 173 2.19 -6.71 21.40
N PHE A 174 2.81 -7.88 21.49
CA PHE A 174 2.55 -9.03 20.62
C PHE A 174 1.06 -9.41 20.53
N TRP A 175 0.34 -9.39 21.65
CA TRP A 175 -1.09 -9.71 21.68
C TRP A 175 -1.96 -8.73 20.89
N TYR A 176 -1.67 -7.43 20.94
CA TYR A 176 -2.39 -6.41 20.17
C TYR A 176 -2.05 -6.50 18.67
N ARG A 177 -0.78 -6.72 18.36
CA ARG A 177 -0.31 -6.91 16.98
C ARG A 177 -0.92 -8.16 16.35
N ILE A 178 -1.05 -9.26 17.10
CA ILE A 178 -1.77 -10.46 16.66
C ILE A 178 -3.27 -10.19 16.51
N ALA A 179 -3.92 -9.54 17.48
CA ALA A 179 -5.35 -9.26 17.40
C ALA A 179 -5.70 -8.43 16.15
N GLY A 180 -4.93 -7.36 15.89
CA GLY A 180 -5.05 -6.57 14.67
C GLY A 180 -4.78 -7.40 13.41
N SER A 181 -3.78 -8.30 13.44
CA SER A 181 -3.44 -9.19 12.33
C SER A 181 -4.55 -10.18 12.00
N VAL A 182 -5.19 -10.77 13.01
CA VAL A 182 -6.32 -11.70 12.88
C VAL A 182 -7.53 -10.98 12.30
N LEU A 183 -7.82 -9.75 12.75
CA LEU A 183 -8.89 -8.92 12.17
C LEU A 183 -8.65 -8.64 10.69
N MET A 184 -7.41 -8.30 10.31
CA MET A 184 -7.05 -8.08 8.91
C MET A 184 -7.20 -9.35 8.07
N ALA A 185 -6.76 -10.51 8.59
CA ALA A 185 -6.91 -11.79 7.92
C ALA A 185 -8.38 -12.19 7.73
N ALA A 186 -9.21 -12.01 8.76
CA ALA A 186 -10.65 -12.24 8.69
C ALA A 186 -11.33 -11.31 7.66
N GLY A 187 -10.94 -10.03 7.64
CA GLY A 187 -11.42 -9.08 6.65
C GLY A 187 -11.07 -9.50 5.21
N ALA A 188 -9.85 -10.01 4.97
CA ALA A 188 -9.48 -10.52 3.66
C ALA A 188 -10.24 -11.79 3.25
N LEU A 189 -10.54 -12.69 4.20
CA LEU A 189 -11.39 -13.85 3.93
C LEU A 189 -12.80 -13.42 3.51
N LEU A 190 -13.35 -12.38 4.14
CA LEU A 190 -14.66 -11.82 3.77
C LEU A 190 -14.66 -11.10 2.42
N ILE A 191 -13.52 -10.57 1.97
CA ILE A 191 -13.39 -10.01 0.61
C ILE A 191 -13.41 -11.13 -0.44
N TYR A 192 -12.93 -12.32 -0.09
CA TYR A 192 -12.88 -13.47 -0.99
C TYR A 192 -14.23 -14.18 -1.13
N LEU A 193 -15.05 -14.19 -0.06
CA LEU A 193 -16.38 -14.79 -0.01
C LEU A 193 -17.44 -13.95 -0.75
#